data_AF-A0A291RJJ4-F1
#
_entry.id   AF-A0A291RJJ4-F1
#
_cell.length_a   1.000
_cell.length_b   1.000
_cell.length_c   1.000
_cell.angle_alpha   90.00
_cell.angle_beta   90.00
_cell.angle_gamma   90.00
#
_symmetry.space_group_name_H-M   'P 1'
#
loop_
_entity.id
_entity.type
_entity.pdbx_description
1 polymer ?
#
loop_
_entity_poly.entity_id
_entity_poly.type
_entity_poly.pdbx_seq_one_letter_code
_entity_poly.pdbx_strand_id
1 'polypeptide(L)'
;MYLRIPIDADQGFPQAVRIALGQRIYVLTFSVTVTDETLLASDKPLVLPRPGAYLVLDVSAEQARGTRILFHRKLVPSLEYGAHELGLLFTELAVHPRNLNGAGAFGSVVTGGVLTRWAS
;
A
#
# COMPACT_ATOMS: atom_id res chain seq x y z
N MET A 1 -1.78 14.61 12.80
CA MET A 1 -2.97 13.85 12.36
C MET A 1 -2.66 13.24 10.99
N TYR A 2 -3.07 12.00 10.76
CA TYR A 2 -2.87 11.30 9.49
C TYR A 2 -4.03 11.59 8.52
N LEU A 3 -3.71 11.94 7.27
CA LEU A 3 -4.65 12.03 6.16
C LEU A 3 -4.87 10.64 5.57
N ARG A 4 -6.11 10.25 5.32
CA ARG A 4 -6.44 8.94 4.75
C ARG A 4 -5.89 8.84 3.31
N ILE A 5 -5.18 7.75 3.03
CA ILE A 5 -4.78 7.40 1.66
C ILE A 5 -6.01 6.77 0.97
N PRO A 6 -6.43 7.24 -0.21
CA PRO A 6 -7.63 6.75 -0.89
C PRO A 6 -7.35 5.41 -1.60
N ILE A 7 -7.13 4.36 -0.81
CA ILE A 7 -6.96 2.99 -1.30
C ILE A 7 -8.36 2.39 -1.46
N ASP A 8 -8.63 1.86 -2.64
CA ASP A 8 -9.87 1.17 -2.97
C ASP A 8 -9.51 -0.27 -3.34
N ALA A 9 -9.60 -1.15 -2.35
CA ALA A 9 -9.18 -2.53 -2.49
C ALA A 9 -10.05 -3.33 -3.49
N ASP A 10 -11.24 -2.82 -3.84
CA ASP A 10 -12.10 -3.42 -4.85
C ASP A 10 -11.57 -3.18 -6.27
N GLN A 11 -10.64 -2.21 -6.48
CA GLN A 11 -9.94 -2.05 -7.77
C GLN A 11 -8.87 -3.14 -8.00
N GLY A 12 -8.56 -3.94 -6.97
CA GLY A 12 -7.55 -4.99 -7.05
C GLY A 12 -6.12 -4.50 -6.86
N PHE A 13 -5.19 -5.45 -6.81
CA PHE A 13 -3.75 -5.22 -6.66
C PHE A 13 -2.98 -5.84 -7.83
N PRO A 14 -1.92 -5.19 -8.36
CA PRO A 14 -1.32 -3.97 -7.85
C PRO A 14 -2.20 -2.73 -8.08
N GLN A 15 -2.11 -1.77 -7.16
CA GLN A 15 -2.82 -0.49 -7.24
C GLN A 15 -1.83 0.65 -7.02
N ALA A 16 -1.97 1.74 -7.78
CA ALA A 16 -1.22 2.96 -7.56
C ALA A 16 -2.15 4.10 -7.18
N VAL A 17 -1.75 4.88 -6.18
CA VAL A 17 -2.49 6.06 -5.70
C VAL A 17 -1.55 7.27 -5.78
N ARG A 18 -2.01 8.32 -6.44
CA ARG A 18 -1.28 9.59 -6.55
C ARG A 18 -1.80 10.56 -5.49
N ILE A 19 -0.90 11.10 -4.66
CA ILE A 19 -1.24 12.07 -3.62
C ILE A 19 -0.38 13.32 -3.77
N ALA A 20 -1.00 14.49 -3.60
CA ALA A 20 -0.28 15.76 -3.50
C ALA A 20 -0.15 16.13 -2.02
N LEU A 21 1.08 16.34 -1.55
CA LEU A 21 1.37 16.75 -0.18
C LEU A 21 2.49 17.79 -0.20
N GLY A 22 2.24 18.94 0.42
CA GLY A 22 3.15 20.08 0.34
C GLY A 22 3.35 20.53 -1.11
N GLN A 23 4.60 20.60 -1.55
CA GLN A 23 4.99 21.01 -2.91
C GLN A 23 5.31 19.81 -3.82
N ARG A 24 5.04 18.59 -3.38
CA ARG A 24 5.39 17.36 -4.10
C ARG A 24 4.16 16.51 -4.41
N ILE A 25 4.29 15.76 -5.49
CA ILE A 25 3.36 14.69 -5.84
C ILE A 25 4.06 13.36 -5.59
N TYR A 26 3.40 12.48 -4.87
CA TYR A 26 3.85 11.12 -4.60
C TYR A 26 2.96 10.11 -5.31
N VAL A 27 3.58 9.02 -5.76
CA VAL A 27 2.88 7.83 -6.24
C VAL A 27 3.17 6.71 -5.26
N LEU A 28 2.12 6.23 -4.61
CA LEU A 28 2.14 5.11 -3.68
C LEU A 28 1.63 3.88 -4.43
N THR A 29 2.50 2.91 -4.68
CA THR A 29 2.15 1.67 -5.36
C THR A 29 2.11 0.53 -4.37
N PHE A 30 0.96 -0.14 -4.31
CA PHE A 30 0.66 -1.26 -3.44
C PHE A 30 0.70 -2.54 -4.28
N SER A 31 1.51 -3.52 -3.88
CA SER A 31 1.57 -4.83 -4.53
C SER A 31 1.54 -5.94 -3.49
N VAL A 32 0.74 -6.98 -3.75
CA VAL A 32 0.67 -8.15 -2.87
C VAL A 32 1.50 -9.26 -3.48
N THR A 33 2.36 -9.86 -2.68
CA THR A 33 3.09 -11.06 -3.04
C THR A 33 2.55 -12.23 -2.25
N VAL A 34 2.17 -13.29 -2.94
CA VAL A 34 1.80 -14.58 -2.36
C VAL A 34 2.76 -15.63 -2.93
N THR A 35 3.53 -16.28 -2.07
CA THR A 35 4.52 -17.30 -2.45
C THR A 35 4.03 -18.71 -2.16
N ASP A 36 2.96 -18.86 -1.38
CA ASP A 36 2.32 -20.13 -1.08
C ASP A 36 1.04 -20.25 -1.90
N GLU A 37 1.03 -21.14 -2.89
CA GLU A 37 -0.10 -21.35 -3.80
C GLU A 37 -1.37 -21.82 -3.06
N THR A 38 -1.25 -22.46 -1.90
CA THR A 38 -2.42 -22.88 -1.13
C THR A 38 -3.20 -21.67 -0.59
N LEU A 39 -2.53 -20.55 -0.36
CA LEU A 39 -3.18 -19.29 0.04
C LEU A 39 -3.94 -18.64 -1.12
N LEU A 40 -3.52 -18.87 -2.38
CA LEU A 40 -4.25 -18.39 -3.55
C LEU A 40 -5.61 -19.07 -3.72
N ALA A 41 -5.75 -20.30 -3.22
CA ALA A 41 -7.01 -21.04 -3.24
C ALA A 41 -7.98 -20.63 -2.11
N SER A 42 -7.60 -19.69 -1.24
CA SER A 42 -8.47 -19.27 -0.13
C SER A 42 -9.72 -18.53 -0.63
N ASP A 43 -10.86 -18.87 -0.02
CA ASP A 43 -12.15 -18.22 -0.20
C ASP A 43 -12.38 -17.03 0.74
N LYS A 44 -11.35 -16.60 1.47
CA LYS A 44 -11.40 -15.52 2.44
C LYS A 44 -10.25 -14.54 2.24
N PRO A 45 -10.41 -13.27 2.65
CA PRO A 45 -9.32 -12.31 2.69
C PRO A 45 -8.14 -12.82 3.53
N LEU A 46 -6.94 -12.72 2.97
CA LEU A 46 -5.70 -13.01 3.67
C LEU A 46 -5.34 -11.79 4.51
N VAL A 47 -5.30 -11.94 5.84
CA VAL A 47 -4.71 -10.91 6.73
C VAL A 47 -3.19 -10.91 6.56
N LEU A 48 -2.62 -9.73 6.32
CA LEU A 48 -1.22 -9.54 5.96
C LEU A 48 -0.46 -8.71 7.01
N PRO A 49 0.85 -8.92 7.18
CA PRO A 49 1.62 -10.02 6.59
C PRO A 49 1.35 -11.34 7.31
N ARG A 50 1.52 -12.45 6.60
CA ARG A 50 1.54 -13.82 7.14
C ARG A 50 2.61 -14.65 6.44
N PRO A 51 3.02 -15.81 6.98
CA PRO A 51 3.86 -16.74 6.23
C PRO A 51 3.24 -17.00 4.84
N GLY A 52 4.03 -16.85 3.79
CA GLY A 52 3.60 -17.07 2.41
C GLY A 52 2.83 -15.91 1.74
N ALA A 53 2.49 -14.81 2.44
CA ALA A 53 1.81 -13.67 1.83
C ALA A 53 2.08 -12.33 2.52
N TYR A 54 2.37 -11.28 1.75
CA TYR A 54 2.62 -9.94 2.28
C TYR A 54 2.29 -8.83 1.29
N LEU A 55 1.97 -7.64 1.82
CA LEU A 55 1.76 -6.41 1.04
C LEU A 55 3.05 -5.59 1.04
N VAL A 56 3.41 -5.05 -0.12
CA VAL A 56 4.56 -4.17 -0.35
C VAL A 56 4.06 -2.79 -0.74
N LEU A 57 4.70 -1.76 -0.18
CA LEU A 57 4.51 -0.37 -0.56
C LEU A 57 5.79 0.16 -1.21
N ASP A 58 5.63 0.67 -2.41
CA ASP A 58 6.57 1.57 -3.08
C ASP A 58 6.07 3.01 -2.96
N VAL A 59 6.94 3.91 -2.53
CA VAL A 59 6.67 5.35 -2.58
C VAL A 59 7.67 5.97 -3.53
N SER A 60 7.18 6.67 -4.53
CA SER A 60 7.99 7.51 -5.40
C SER A 60 7.50 8.96 -5.37
N ALA A 61 8.41 9.90 -5.61
CA ALA A 61 8.07 11.29 -5.85
C ALA A 61 8.26 11.64 -7.32
N GLU A 62 7.33 12.40 -7.86
CA GLU A 62 7.44 12.95 -9.19
C GLU A 62 8.45 14.10 -9.23
N GLN A 63 9.16 14.17 -10.34
CA GLN A 63 10.19 15.15 -10.64
C GLN A 63 10.07 15.55 -12.11
N ALA A 64 10.70 16.66 -12.48
CA ALA A 64 10.67 17.18 -13.85
C ALA A 64 11.15 16.17 -14.93
N ARG A 65 11.94 15.16 -14.54
CA ARG A 65 12.48 14.12 -15.45
C ARG A 65 11.98 12.70 -15.14
N GLY A 66 10.90 12.55 -14.39
CA GLY A 66 10.31 11.23 -14.08
C GLY A 66 10.05 11.03 -12.59
N THR A 67 10.01 9.77 -12.15
CA THR A 67 9.74 9.41 -10.75
C THR A 67 11.00 8.91 -10.04
N ARG A 68 11.25 9.39 -8.81
CA ARG A 68 12.32 8.88 -7.94
C ARG A 68 11.72 8.03 -6.82
N ILE A 69 12.16 6.78 -6.69
CA ILE A 69 11.77 5.91 -5.57
C ILE A 69 12.38 6.47 -4.28
N LEU A 70 11.54 6.63 -3.26
CA LEU A 70 11.90 7.14 -1.93
C LEU A 70 11.83 6.05 -0.86
N PHE A 71 11.02 5.01 -1.09
CA PHE A 71 10.75 3.97 -0.11
C PHE A 71 10.26 2.70 -0.82
N HIS A 72 10.71 1.54 -0.34
CA HIS A 72 10.24 0.22 -0.76
C HIS A 72 10.32 -0.72 0.45
N ARG A 73 9.17 -1.15 0.99
CA ARG A 73 9.12 -2.07 2.13
C ARG A 73 7.86 -2.92 2.14
N LYS A 74 7.95 -4.08 2.79
CA LYS A 74 6.80 -4.85 3.27
C LYS A 74 6.08 -4.06 4.37
N LEU A 75 4.75 -4.03 4.31
CA LEU A 75 3.92 -3.39 5.32
C LEU A 75 3.61 -4.35 6.47
N VAL A 76 3.60 -3.79 7.67
CA VAL A 76 3.25 -4.42 8.94
C VAL A 76 2.22 -3.51 9.61
N PRO A 77 1.04 -4.03 10.01
CA PRO A 77 0.04 -3.22 10.68
C PRO A 77 0.58 -2.56 11.95
N SER A 78 0.14 -1.32 12.20
CA SER A 78 0.52 -0.50 13.36
C SER A 78 2.00 -0.12 13.45
N LEU A 79 2.82 -0.43 12.44
CA LEU A 79 4.17 0.09 12.33
C LEU A 79 4.17 1.41 11.58
N GLU A 80 4.80 2.42 12.16
CA GLU A 80 4.95 3.73 11.54
C GLU A 80 6.22 3.75 10.67
N TYR A 81 6.09 4.21 9.43
CA TYR A 81 7.18 4.29 8.47
C TYR A 81 7.55 5.73 8.14
N GLY A 82 8.85 5.98 7.95
CA GLY A 82 9.37 7.21 7.36
C GLY A 82 9.75 6.97 5.90
N ALA A 83 9.20 7.77 4.99
CA ALA A 83 9.54 7.79 3.57
C ALA A 83 9.89 9.22 3.15
N HIS A 84 11.17 9.59 3.26
CA HIS A 84 11.61 10.98 3.12
C HIS A 84 10.88 11.90 4.13
N GLU A 85 10.08 12.85 3.63
CA GLU A 85 9.27 13.79 4.41
C GLU A 85 7.85 13.25 4.70
N LEU A 86 7.59 11.97 4.42
CA LEU A 86 6.32 11.33 4.74
C LEU A 86 6.42 10.47 5.99
N GLY A 87 5.43 10.62 6.87
CA GLY A 87 5.05 9.59 7.85
C GLY A 87 3.91 8.77 7.28
N LEU A 88 3.99 7.45 7.41
CA LEU A 88 2.98 6.50 6.90
C LEU A 88 2.60 5.52 8.00
N LEU A 89 1.31 5.23 8.15
CA LEU A 89 0.81 4.25 9.11
C LEU A 89 -0.33 3.46 8.48
N PHE A 90 -0.31 2.14 8.62
CA PHE A 90 -1.35 1.25 8.12
C PHE A 90 -1.94 0.44 9.27
N THR A 91 -3.26 0.35 9.34
CA THR A 91 -3.97 -0.28 10.46
C THR A 91 -4.63 -1.59 10.07
N GLU A 92 -5.08 -1.72 8.83
CA GLU A 92 -5.74 -2.92 8.31
C GLU A 92 -5.12 -3.31 6.99
N LEU A 93 -4.73 -4.58 6.87
CA LEU A 93 -4.17 -5.16 5.66
C LEU A 93 -4.82 -6.54 5.47
N ALA A 94 -5.89 -6.62 4.70
CA ALA A 94 -6.56 -7.86 4.34
C ALA A 94 -6.83 -7.87 2.82
N VAL A 95 -6.32 -8.85 2.09
CA VAL A 95 -6.52 -8.93 0.64
C VAL A 95 -7.03 -10.31 0.25
N HIS A 96 -8.19 -10.34 -0.41
CA HIS A 96 -8.76 -11.53 -0.98
C HIS A 96 -7.94 -11.97 -2.21
N PRO A 97 -7.61 -13.28 -2.38
CA PRO A 97 -6.86 -13.75 -3.54
C PRO A 97 -7.46 -13.35 -4.90
N ARG A 98 -8.79 -13.31 -4.99
CA ARG A 98 -9.53 -12.82 -6.18
C ARG A 98 -9.30 -11.33 -6.51
N ASN A 99 -8.79 -10.52 -5.57
CA ASN A 99 -8.37 -9.15 -5.84
C ASN A 99 -6.90 -9.06 -6.30
N LEU A 100 -6.20 -10.19 -6.45
CA LEU A 100 -4.88 -10.21 -7.08
C LEU A 100 -5.06 -10.21 -8.60
N ASN A 101 -4.54 -9.18 -9.25
CA ASN A 101 -4.66 -8.90 -10.68
C ASN A 101 -6.11 -8.79 -11.20
N GLY A 102 -7.05 -8.43 -10.33
CA GLY A 102 -8.47 -8.30 -10.69
C GLY A 102 -9.27 -7.45 -9.72
N ALA A 103 -10.32 -6.81 -10.24
CA ALA A 103 -11.25 -5.99 -9.46
C ALA A 103 -12.45 -6.81 -8.95
N GLY A 104 -13.09 -6.35 -7.87
CA GLY A 104 -14.34 -6.88 -7.33
C GLY A 104 -14.46 -6.77 -5.82
N ALA A 105 -15.70 -6.71 -5.33
CA ALA A 105 -16.01 -6.61 -3.90
C ALA A 105 -15.94 -7.98 -3.20
N PHE A 106 -14.72 -8.45 -2.93
CA PHE A 106 -14.47 -9.75 -2.25
C PHE A 106 -14.07 -9.59 -0.78
N GLY A 107 -14.26 -8.40 -0.21
CA GLY A 107 -13.97 -8.12 1.20
C GLY A 107 -12.50 -7.80 1.50
N SER A 108 -11.73 -7.37 0.48
CA SER A 108 -10.40 -6.81 0.71
C SER A 108 -10.49 -5.44 1.40
N VAL A 109 -9.57 -5.16 2.32
CA VAL A 109 -9.47 -3.90 3.05
C VAL A 109 -8.01 -3.53 3.22
N VAL A 110 -7.63 -2.31 2.83
CA VAL A 110 -6.34 -1.71 3.16
C VAL A 110 -6.57 -0.30 3.69
N THR A 111 -6.32 -0.11 4.99
CA THR A 111 -6.50 1.18 5.65
C THR A 111 -5.14 1.77 5.99
N GLY A 112 -4.84 2.92 5.38
CA GLY A 112 -3.58 3.63 5.56
C GLY A 112 -3.76 5.14 5.65
N GLY A 113 -2.86 5.76 6.39
CA GLY A 113 -2.75 7.20 6.53
C GLY A 113 -1.37 7.70 6.17
N VAL A 114 -1.31 8.94 5.70
CA VAL A 114 -0.08 9.68 5.41
C VAL A 114 -0.09 11.03 6.12
N LEU A 115 1.07 11.49 6.57
CA LEU A 115 1.29 12.86 7.03
C LEU A 115 2.64 13.38 6.53
N THR A 116 2.81 14.69 6.50
CA THR A 116 4.10 15.33 6.25
C THR A 116 4.89 15.46 7.55
N ARG A 117 6.14 15.01 7.53
CA ARG A 117 7.16 15.19 8.58
C ARG A 117 8.18 16.17 8.06
N TRP A 118 8.54 17.15 8.90
CA TRP A 118 9.60 18.16 8.72
C TRP A 118 10.11 18.32 7.28
N ALA A 119 9.64 19.36 6.59
CA ALA A 119 10.24 19.77 5.33
C ALA A 119 11.69 20.20 5.62
N SER A 120 12.64 19.37 5.18
CA SER A 120 14.05 19.77 5.13
C SER A 120 14.25 20.82 4.05
#